data_AF-A0A3B9ALQ2-F1
#
_entry.id   AF-A0A3B9ALQ2-F1
#
_cell.length_a   1.000
_cell.length_b   1.000
_cell.length_c   1.000
_cell.angle_alpha   90.00
_cell.angle_beta   90.00
_cell.angle_gamma   90.00
#
_symmetry.space_group_name_H-M   'P 1'
#
loop_
_entity.id
_entity.type
_entity.pdbx_description
1 polymer ?
#
loop_
_entity_poly.entity_id
_entity_poly.type
_entity_poly.pdbx_seq_one_letter_code
_entity_poly.pdbx_strand_id
1 'polypeptide(L)'
;GYGVAIFLNSYNGRLLGDVINSVAKAYNWKNFFREPRKVESITVPKETLKSYEGLYLFDDTWAAIGQKDGEFHFYTDGTFAKMYFTTPTQFINEEFQAVKTMITDANGQITGYNRHVNGKEFPSSRKITNLDAEQLSGQNIMGIGWYYFNNKQYLESLSTFKRGIQLYPEDLNMHMNAAHLYLYNNDYPNAIAIYKAHLNDMIRPGYSWIDSLKDDYKYFKNDKNDVTIFDKVFAELKIEKPN
;
A
#
# COMPACT_ATOMS: atom_id res chain seq x y z
N GLY A 1 39.03 -4.14 -8.97
CA GLY A 1 37.72 -3.86 -9.58
C GLY A 1 37.34 -2.42 -9.30
N TYR A 2 36.55 -1.80 -10.17
CA TYR A 2 35.96 -0.50 -9.86
C TYR A 2 34.78 -0.71 -8.91
N GLY A 3 34.80 -0.03 -7.77
CA GLY A 3 33.75 -0.11 -6.76
C GLY A 3 33.44 1.29 -6.25
N VAL A 4 32.22 1.49 -5.77
CA VAL A 4 31.80 2.74 -5.16
C VAL A 4 31.33 2.43 -3.75
N ALA A 5 31.87 3.15 -2.77
CA ALA A 5 31.37 3.17 -1.41
C ALA A 5 30.63 4.49 -1.22
N ILE A 6 29.34 4.43 -0.87
CA ILE A 6 28.50 5.61 -0.71
C ILE A 6 28.06 5.68 0.74
N PHE A 7 28.38 6.79 1.41
CA PHE A 7 27.88 7.12 2.73
C PHE A 7 26.80 8.19 2.57
N LEU A 8 25.56 7.84 2.90
CA LEU A 8 24.44 8.77 2.87
C LEU A 8 24.04 9.12 4.30
N ASN A 9 24.01 10.42 4.60
CA ASN A 9 23.38 10.94 5.81
C ASN A 9 21.91 11.26 5.54
N SER A 10 21.19 10.29 4.95
CA SER A 10 19.80 10.41 4.55
C SER A 10 19.17 9.03 4.49
N TYR A 11 17.90 8.93 4.92
CA TYR A 11 17.09 7.73 4.75
C TYR A 11 16.53 7.60 3.32
N ASN A 12 16.79 8.58 2.43
CA ASN A 12 16.34 8.52 1.05
C ASN A 12 17.27 7.63 0.20
N GLY A 13 17.02 6.31 0.26
CA GLY A 13 17.75 5.32 -0.53
C GLY A 13 17.64 5.50 -2.05
N ARG A 14 16.70 6.31 -2.56
CA ARG A 14 16.56 6.59 -4.00
C ARG A 14 17.81 7.28 -4.57
N LEU A 15 18.50 8.08 -3.76
CA LEU A 15 19.73 8.77 -4.14
C LEU A 15 20.88 7.80 -4.43
N LEU A 16 20.87 6.58 -3.87
CA LEU A 16 21.92 5.60 -4.14
C LEU A 16 22.00 5.29 -5.63
N GLY A 17 20.86 5.06 -6.28
CA GLY A 17 20.78 4.77 -7.71
C GLY A 17 21.40 5.89 -8.53
N ASP A 18 21.05 7.15 -8.26
CA ASP A 18 21.52 8.31 -9.01
C ASP A 18 23.01 8.58 -8.82
N VAL A 19 23.52 8.40 -7.59
CA VAL A 19 24.95 8.55 -7.29
C VAL A 19 25.75 7.45 -7.96
N ILE A 20 25.30 6.20 -7.87
CA ILE A 20 25.90 5.06 -8.58
C ILE A 20 25.92 5.31 -10.09
N ASN A 21 24.80 5.77 -10.66
CA ASN A 21 24.66 6.02 -12.09
C ASN A 21 25.58 7.18 -12.55
N SER A 22 25.70 8.23 -11.75
CA SER A 22 26.61 9.37 -12.00
C SER A 22 28.08 8.95 -11.96
N VAL A 23 28.48 8.12 -10.98
CA VAL A 23 29.83 7.56 -10.90
C VAL A 23 30.08 6.63 -12.09
N ALA A 24 29.14 5.75 -12.41
CA ALA A 24 29.23 4.86 -13.56
C ALA A 24 29.44 5.64 -14.87
N LYS A 25 28.75 6.78 -15.05
CA LYS A 25 28.93 7.68 -16.20
C LYS A 25 30.31 8.32 -16.19
N ALA A 26 30.73 8.94 -15.09
CA ALA A 26 31.99 9.67 -14.99
C ALA A 26 33.22 8.77 -15.22
N TYR A 27 33.13 7.51 -14.81
CA TYR A 27 34.21 6.53 -14.91
C TYR A 27 34.01 5.49 -16.03
N ASN A 28 33.03 5.70 -16.92
CA ASN A 28 32.73 4.83 -18.07
C ASN A 28 32.56 3.34 -17.70
N TRP A 29 31.84 3.04 -16.61
CA TRP A 29 31.54 1.68 -16.21
C TRP A 29 30.61 1.02 -17.22
N LYS A 30 31.14 0.07 -18.00
CA LYS A 30 30.37 -0.70 -18.97
C LYS A 30 29.22 -1.44 -18.29
N ASN A 31 28.04 -1.39 -18.90
CA ASN A 31 26.79 -2.05 -18.47
C ASN A 31 26.19 -1.54 -17.13
N PHE A 32 26.77 -0.51 -16.51
CA PHE A 32 26.30 0.02 -15.22
C PHE A 32 25.53 1.33 -15.38
N PHE A 33 25.98 2.20 -16.29
CA PHE A 33 25.28 3.43 -16.60
C PHE A 33 23.98 3.15 -17.37
N ARG A 34 22.88 3.76 -16.92
CA ARG A 34 21.58 3.77 -17.62
C ARG A 34 21.23 5.22 -17.90
N GLU A 35 21.09 5.58 -19.18
CA GLU A 35 20.66 6.94 -19.52
C GLU A 35 19.28 7.25 -18.92
N PRO A 36 19.11 8.43 -18.30
CA PRO A 36 17.80 8.89 -17.87
C PRO A 36 16.85 8.91 -19.07
N ARG A 37 15.68 8.27 -18.92
CA ARG A 37 14.66 8.31 -19.95
C ARG A 37 14.07 9.72 -20.01
N LYS A 38 14.30 10.43 -21.11
CA LYS A 38 13.60 11.69 -21.39
C LYS A 38 12.23 11.35 -21.96
N VAL A 39 11.18 11.79 -21.28
CA VAL A 39 9.81 11.52 -21.67
C VAL A 39 9.02 12.82 -21.61
N GLU A 40 8.37 13.15 -22.73
CA GLU A 40 7.47 14.30 -22.79
C GLU A 40 6.13 13.89 -22.17
N SER A 41 5.75 14.58 -21.10
CA SER A 41 4.49 14.32 -20.40
C SER A 41 3.37 15.23 -20.92
N ILE A 42 2.17 14.68 -21.04
CA ILE A 42 0.94 15.42 -21.32
C ILE A 42 0.06 15.52 -20.08
N THR A 43 -0.83 16.51 -20.07
CA THR A 43 -1.91 16.60 -19.10
C THR A 43 -3.09 15.72 -19.54
N VAL A 44 -3.61 14.91 -18.62
CA VAL A 44 -4.80 14.09 -18.83
C VAL A 44 -5.97 14.67 -18.02
N PRO A 45 -7.20 14.76 -18.58
CA PRO A 45 -8.37 15.26 -17.86
C PRO A 45 -8.62 14.51 -16.55
N LYS A 46 -9.03 15.23 -15.50
CA LYS A 46 -9.31 14.64 -14.18
C LYS A 46 -10.36 13.53 -14.22
N GLU A 47 -11.40 13.68 -15.04
CA GLU A 47 -12.45 12.66 -15.21
C GLU A 47 -11.88 11.35 -15.77
N THR A 48 -10.93 11.44 -16.71
CA THR A 48 -10.22 10.27 -17.24
C THR A 48 -9.38 9.62 -16.15
N LEU A 49 -8.61 10.41 -15.38
CA LEU A 49 -7.79 9.89 -14.29
C LEU A 49 -8.63 9.22 -13.20
N LYS A 50 -9.80 9.79 -12.88
CA LYS A 50 -10.74 9.22 -11.93
C LYS A 50 -11.22 7.82 -12.35
N SER A 51 -11.38 7.57 -13.65
CA SER A 51 -11.71 6.22 -14.15
C SER A 51 -10.61 5.19 -13.86
N TYR A 52 -9.37 5.63 -13.64
CA TYR A 52 -8.22 4.78 -13.30
C TYR A 52 -8.15 4.46 -11.81
N GLU A 53 -8.89 5.15 -10.94
CA GLU A 53 -8.87 4.89 -9.50
C GLU A 53 -9.32 3.46 -9.18
N GLY A 54 -8.61 2.82 -8.26
CA GLY A 54 -8.95 1.49 -7.77
C GLY A 54 -7.73 0.60 -7.49
N LEU A 55 -8.02 -0.63 -7.10
CA LEU A 55 -7.02 -1.68 -6.85
C LEU A 55 -6.83 -2.54 -8.09
N TYR A 56 -5.60 -3.00 -8.30
CA TYR A 56 -5.19 -3.81 -9.43
C TYR A 56 -4.33 -4.96 -8.95
N LEU A 57 -4.66 -6.20 -9.35
CA LEU A 57 -3.87 -7.39 -9.07
C LEU A 57 -2.94 -7.70 -10.25
N PHE A 58 -1.69 -8.07 -9.97
CA PHE A 58 -0.70 -8.50 -10.97
C PHE A 58 0.39 -9.32 -10.29
N ASP A 59 0.98 -10.31 -10.97
CA ASP A 59 2.10 -11.14 -10.46
C ASP A 59 1.98 -11.53 -8.97
N ASP A 60 0.80 -11.99 -8.54
CA ASP A 60 0.45 -12.34 -7.15
C ASP A 60 0.55 -11.20 -6.10
N THR A 61 0.79 -9.98 -6.56
CA THR A 61 0.79 -8.74 -5.77
C THR A 61 -0.29 -7.77 -6.27
N TRP A 62 -0.21 -6.52 -5.83
CA TRP A 62 -1.21 -5.51 -6.09
C TRP A 62 -0.64 -4.09 -6.23
N ALA A 63 -1.42 -3.24 -6.87
CA ALA A 63 -1.21 -1.80 -6.93
C ALA A 63 -2.53 -1.07 -6.67
N ALA A 64 -2.43 0.18 -6.20
CA ALA A 64 -3.54 1.12 -6.24
C ALA A 64 -3.23 2.26 -7.21
N ILE A 65 -4.25 2.77 -7.86
CA ILE A 65 -4.22 4.10 -8.47
C ILE A 65 -5.19 4.96 -7.67
N GLY A 66 -4.74 6.14 -7.24
CA GLY A 66 -5.54 7.03 -6.42
C GLY A 66 -4.88 8.39 -6.24
N GLN A 67 -5.64 9.33 -5.67
CA GLN A 67 -5.13 10.66 -5.36
C GLN A 67 -4.40 10.68 -4.02
N LYS A 68 -3.27 11.37 -4.00
CA LYS A 68 -2.52 11.72 -2.79
C LYS A 68 -1.93 13.11 -2.99
N ASP A 69 -2.09 13.98 -1.98
CA ASP A 69 -1.60 15.36 -2.00
C ASP A 69 -2.03 16.17 -3.25
N GLY A 70 -3.23 15.88 -3.76
CA GLY A 70 -3.81 16.54 -4.95
C GLY A 70 -3.33 16.00 -6.30
N GLU A 71 -2.48 14.97 -6.32
CA GLU A 71 -1.96 14.35 -7.55
C GLU A 71 -2.29 12.85 -7.61
N PHE A 72 -2.43 12.35 -8.84
CA PHE A 72 -2.64 10.92 -9.08
C PHE A 72 -1.33 10.14 -8.99
N HIS A 73 -1.36 9.10 -8.17
CA HIS A 73 -0.24 8.22 -7.91
C HIS A 73 -0.59 6.78 -8.24
N PHE A 74 0.41 6.07 -8.75
CA PHE A 74 0.45 4.63 -8.79
C PHE A 74 1.18 4.16 -7.54
N TYR A 75 0.48 3.48 -6.65
CA TYR A 75 1.03 2.89 -5.44
C TYR A 75 1.29 1.41 -5.63
N THR A 76 2.52 0.97 -5.37
CA THR A 76 2.86 -0.45 -5.19
C THR A 76 4.13 -0.55 -4.35
N ASP A 77 4.32 -1.66 -3.65
CA ASP A 77 5.53 -1.93 -2.85
C ASP A 77 5.94 -0.75 -1.94
N GLY A 78 4.98 -0.21 -1.19
CA GLY A 78 5.21 0.91 -0.26
C GLY A 78 5.46 2.27 -0.92
N THR A 79 5.45 2.34 -2.25
CA THR A 79 5.89 3.54 -3.00
C THR A 79 4.71 4.21 -3.68
N PHE A 80 4.44 5.47 -3.32
CA PHE A 80 3.59 6.35 -4.10
C PHE A 80 4.41 6.95 -5.24
N ALA A 81 4.13 6.53 -6.46
CA ALA A 81 4.83 6.99 -7.65
C ALA A 81 3.93 7.91 -8.48
N LYS A 82 4.37 9.14 -8.71
CA LYS A 82 3.62 10.10 -9.53
C LYS A 82 3.44 9.56 -10.94
N MET A 83 2.24 9.71 -11.50
CA MET A 83 1.93 9.24 -12.84
C MET A 83 2.25 10.32 -13.88
N TYR A 84 3.22 10.06 -14.75
CA TYR A 84 3.55 10.93 -15.88
C TYR A 84 3.03 10.32 -17.18
N PHE A 85 2.09 10.98 -17.84
CA PHE A 85 1.38 10.43 -19.00
C PHE A 85 2.07 10.79 -20.32
N THR A 86 2.25 9.82 -21.21
CA THR A 86 2.75 10.02 -22.59
C THR A 86 1.63 10.01 -23.61
N THR A 87 0.54 9.33 -23.28
CA THR A 87 -0.75 9.36 -23.98
C THR A 87 -1.85 9.39 -22.92
N PRO A 88 -3.13 9.61 -23.28
CA PRO A 88 -4.21 9.57 -22.30
C PRO A 88 -4.26 8.26 -21.49
N THR A 89 -3.81 7.14 -22.05
CA THR A 89 -3.86 5.81 -21.42
C THR A 89 -2.50 5.27 -21.00
N GLN A 90 -1.39 5.87 -21.44
CA GLN A 90 -0.05 5.40 -21.15
C GLN A 90 0.65 6.32 -20.17
N PHE A 91 1.22 5.75 -19.11
CA PHE A 91 2.00 6.47 -18.13
C PHE A 91 3.26 5.73 -17.72
N ILE A 92 4.18 6.50 -17.17
CA ILE A 92 5.41 6.05 -16.55
C ILE A 92 5.51 6.61 -15.14
N ASN A 93 6.49 6.10 -14.40
CA ASN A 93 6.90 6.58 -13.09
C ASN A 93 8.42 6.72 -13.09
N GLU A 94 8.95 7.57 -12.22
CA GLU A 94 10.41 7.70 -12.04
C GLU A 94 10.99 6.45 -11.36
N GLU A 95 10.23 5.86 -10.45
CA GLU A 95 10.65 4.73 -9.62
C GLU A 95 10.62 3.39 -10.37
N PHE A 96 9.82 3.27 -11.42
CA PHE A 96 9.55 2.00 -12.09
C PHE A 96 9.92 2.02 -13.56
N GLN A 97 10.71 1.03 -13.99
CA GLN A 97 11.09 0.88 -15.40
C GLN A 97 9.94 0.52 -16.34
N ALA A 98 8.81 0.07 -15.80
CA ALA A 98 7.67 -0.34 -16.60
C ALA A 98 6.90 0.87 -17.15
N VAL A 99 6.75 0.90 -18.48
CA VAL A 99 5.72 1.69 -19.16
C VAL A 99 4.39 0.96 -18.97
N LYS A 100 3.39 1.67 -18.48
CA LYS A 100 2.07 1.11 -18.16
C LYS A 100 1.03 1.70 -19.09
N THR A 101 0.22 0.83 -19.71
CA THR A 101 -0.86 1.26 -20.61
C THR A 101 -2.18 0.73 -20.07
N MET A 102 -3.13 1.62 -19.76
CA MET A 102 -4.46 1.25 -19.28
C MET A 102 -5.21 0.43 -20.34
N ILE A 103 -5.94 -0.59 -19.88
CA ILE A 103 -6.75 -1.49 -20.70
C ILE A 103 -8.22 -1.20 -20.40
N THR A 104 -9.04 -1.18 -21.45
CA THR A 104 -10.49 -1.06 -21.34
C THR A 104 -11.20 -2.29 -21.92
N ASP A 105 -12.42 -2.54 -21.47
CA ASP A 105 -13.36 -3.43 -22.16
C ASP A 105 -13.99 -2.74 -23.39
N ALA A 106 -14.91 -3.45 -24.05
CA ALA A 106 -15.65 -2.96 -25.23
C ALA A 106 -16.54 -1.74 -24.93
N ASN A 107 -16.86 -1.48 -23.66
CA ASN A 107 -17.67 -0.34 -23.22
C ASN A 107 -16.79 0.85 -22.79
N GLY A 108 -15.47 0.73 -22.88
CA GLY A 108 -14.52 1.76 -22.45
C GLY A 108 -14.26 1.77 -20.94
N GLN A 109 -14.73 0.76 -20.19
CA GLN A 109 -14.48 0.66 -18.76
C GLN A 109 -13.09 0.09 -18.51
N ILE A 110 -12.36 0.68 -17.56
CA ILE A 110 -11.00 0.27 -17.21
C ILE A 110 -11.01 -1.08 -16.51
N THR A 111 -10.31 -2.05 -17.10
CA THR A 111 -10.22 -3.44 -16.63
C THR A 111 -8.84 -3.80 -16.10
N GLY A 112 -7.81 -2.98 -16.36
CA GLY A 112 -6.44 -3.27 -15.96
C GLY A 112 -5.43 -2.34 -16.62
N TYR A 113 -4.17 -2.75 -16.61
CA TYR A 113 -3.08 -2.14 -17.36
C TYR A 113 -2.07 -3.21 -17.82
N ASN A 114 -1.46 -3.00 -18.98
CA ASN A 114 -0.30 -3.77 -19.44
C ASN A 114 0.99 -3.16 -18.92
N ARG A 115 2.04 -3.98 -18.79
CA ARG A 115 3.37 -3.53 -18.40
C ARG A 115 4.39 -3.91 -19.46
N HIS A 116 5.16 -2.92 -19.91
CA HIS A 116 6.25 -3.11 -20.84
C HIS A 116 7.56 -2.63 -20.21
N VAL A 117 8.56 -3.52 -20.14
CA VAL A 117 9.90 -3.20 -19.63
C VAL A 117 10.90 -3.52 -20.72
N ASN A 118 11.59 -2.49 -21.23
CA ASN A 118 12.64 -2.63 -22.25
C ASN A 118 12.21 -3.47 -23.47
N GLY A 119 11.00 -3.22 -23.98
CA GLY A 119 10.44 -3.92 -25.14
C GLY A 119 9.83 -5.29 -24.84
N LYS A 120 9.92 -5.78 -23.61
CA LYS A 120 9.25 -7.01 -23.17
C LYS A 120 7.91 -6.70 -22.49
N GLU A 121 6.85 -7.32 -22.97
CA GLU A 121 5.54 -7.29 -22.32
C GLU A 121 5.48 -8.30 -21.15
N PHE A 122 4.83 -7.91 -20.08
CA PHE A 122 4.57 -8.71 -18.88
C PHE A 122 3.06 -8.95 -18.73
N PRO A 123 2.65 -9.97 -17.96
CA PRO A 123 1.23 -10.24 -17.71
C PRO A 123 0.47 -8.98 -17.27
N SER A 124 -0.69 -8.79 -17.87
CA SER A 124 -1.60 -7.68 -17.58
C SER A 124 -2.08 -7.75 -16.14
N SER A 125 -2.27 -6.59 -15.52
CA SER A 125 -2.99 -6.53 -14.25
C SER A 125 -4.50 -6.70 -14.49
N ARG A 126 -5.24 -6.99 -13.43
CA ARG A 126 -6.71 -6.91 -13.41
C ARG A 126 -7.20 -5.96 -12.34
N LYS A 127 -8.11 -5.06 -12.71
CA LYS A 127 -8.79 -4.16 -11.77
C LYS A 127 -9.76 -4.96 -10.90
N ILE A 128 -9.70 -4.75 -9.59
CA ILE A 128 -10.68 -5.31 -8.65
C ILE A 128 -11.93 -4.45 -8.70
N THR A 129 -13.07 -5.06 -9.03
CA THR A 129 -14.39 -4.40 -9.04
C THR A 129 -15.27 -4.84 -7.88
N ASN A 130 -15.01 -6.01 -7.32
CA ASN A 130 -15.70 -6.54 -6.14
C ASN A 130 -14.70 -7.30 -5.26
N LEU A 131 -14.31 -6.68 -4.13
CA LEU A 131 -13.35 -7.25 -3.20
C LEU A 131 -13.81 -8.58 -2.59
N ASP A 132 -15.12 -8.75 -2.39
CA ASP A 132 -15.70 -9.96 -1.80
C ASP A 132 -15.64 -11.17 -2.75
N ALA A 133 -15.44 -10.94 -4.04
CA ALA A 133 -15.23 -12.00 -5.02
C ALA A 133 -13.76 -12.41 -5.14
N GLU A 134 -12.83 -11.65 -4.54
CA GLU A 134 -11.40 -11.88 -4.69
C GLU A 134 -10.87 -12.90 -3.68
N GLN A 135 -10.00 -13.78 -4.16
CA GLN A 135 -9.19 -14.67 -3.32
C GLN A 135 -7.82 -14.02 -3.10
N LEU A 136 -7.71 -13.15 -2.10
CA LEU A 136 -6.48 -12.45 -1.78
C LEU A 136 -5.65 -13.23 -0.76
N SER A 137 -4.33 -13.23 -0.92
CA SER A 137 -3.42 -13.73 0.12
C SER A 137 -3.51 -12.86 1.38
N GLY A 138 -3.23 -13.42 2.56
CA GLY A 138 -3.18 -12.66 3.81
C GLY A 138 -2.22 -11.46 3.74
N GLN A 139 -1.10 -11.61 3.02
CA GLN A 139 -0.15 -10.51 2.78
C GLN A 139 -0.77 -9.37 1.95
N ASN A 140 -1.50 -9.69 0.89
CA ASN A 140 -2.17 -8.66 0.07
C ASN A 140 -3.29 -7.98 0.86
N ILE A 141 -4.04 -8.71 1.67
CA ILE A 141 -5.08 -8.14 2.56
C ILE A 141 -4.44 -7.18 3.56
N MET A 142 -3.35 -7.57 4.20
CA MET A 142 -2.61 -6.72 5.13
C MET A 142 -2.12 -5.46 4.41
N GLY A 143 -1.49 -5.60 3.25
CA GLY A 143 -0.98 -4.48 2.47
C GLY A 143 -2.07 -3.50 2.03
N ILE A 144 -3.18 -3.99 1.49
CA ILE A 144 -4.30 -3.16 1.02
C ILE A 144 -4.99 -2.48 2.21
N GLY A 145 -5.23 -3.22 3.30
CA GLY A 145 -5.86 -2.69 4.51
C GLY A 145 -5.06 -1.52 5.11
N TRP A 146 -3.74 -1.69 5.24
CA TRP A 146 -2.85 -0.63 5.73
C TRP A 146 -2.69 0.53 4.75
N TYR A 147 -2.69 0.27 3.44
CA TYR A 147 -2.72 1.34 2.44
C TYR A 147 -3.94 2.24 2.64
N TYR A 148 -5.14 1.66 2.77
CA TYR A 148 -6.34 2.45 3.01
C TYR A 148 -6.31 3.17 4.35
N PHE A 149 -5.85 2.50 5.43
CA PHE A 149 -5.70 3.13 6.74
C PHE A 149 -4.78 4.36 6.71
N ASN A 150 -3.61 4.23 6.09
CA ASN A 150 -2.63 5.31 6.00
C ASN A 150 -3.14 6.49 5.14
N ASN A 151 -4.00 6.21 4.16
CA ASN A 151 -4.69 7.23 3.37
C ASN A 151 -5.99 7.74 4.03
N LYS A 152 -6.24 7.40 5.31
CA LYS A 152 -7.43 7.80 6.09
C LYS A 152 -8.76 7.31 5.51
N GLN A 153 -8.71 6.27 4.69
CA GLN A 153 -9.84 5.57 4.09
C GLN A 153 -10.28 4.41 4.99
N TYR A 154 -10.78 4.75 6.18
CA TYR A 154 -11.02 3.77 7.24
C TYR A 154 -12.15 2.78 6.90
N LEU A 155 -13.14 3.16 6.09
CA LEU A 155 -14.23 2.26 5.67
C LEU A 155 -13.73 1.20 4.69
N GLU A 156 -12.92 1.58 3.71
CA GLU A 156 -12.33 0.67 2.73
C GLU A 156 -11.30 -0.26 3.40
N SER A 157 -10.53 0.27 4.35
CA SER A 157 -9.64 -0.54 5.19
C SER A 157 -10.41 -1.59 6.01
N LEU A 158 -11.50 -1.18 6.67
CA LEU A 158 -12.37 -2.09 7.41
C LEU A 158 -12.96 -3.18 6.51
N SER A 159 -13.46 -2.81 5.32
CA SER A 159 -13.97 -3.76 4.34
C SER A 159 -12.91 -4.80 3.95
N THR A 160 -11.66 -4.35 3.76
CA THR A 160 -10.53 -5.22 3.44
C THR A 160 -10.21 -6.21 4.54
N PHE A 161 -10.14 -5.76 5.80
CA PHE A 161 -9.88 -6.67 6.93
C PHE A 161 -11.07 -7.60 7.22
N LYS A 162 -12.31 -7.17 6.98
CA LYS A 162 -13.47 -8.06 7.03
C LYS A 162 -13.37 -9.17 5.99
N ARG A 163 -12.92 -8.85 4.78
CA ARG A 163 -12.61 -9.88 3.76
C ARG A 163 -11.47 -10.80 4.23
N GLY A 164 -10.47 -10.26 4.90
CA GLY A 164 -9.43 -11.00 5.62
C GLY A 164 -9.97 -12.04 6.58
N ILE A 165 -10.87 -11.63 7.48
CA ILE A 165 -11.52 -12.52 8.45
C ILE A 165 -12.32 -13.62 7.75
N GLN A 166 -13.02 -13.32 6.65
CA GLN A 166 -13.76 -14.34 5.89
C GLN A 166 -12.86 -15.40 5.28
N LEU A 167 -11.68 -15.01 4.77
CA LEU A 167 -10.74 -15.92 4.11
C LEU A 167 -9.81 -16.65 5.09
N TYR A 168 -9.48 -15.99 6.20
CA TYR A 168 -8.50 -16.43 7.20
C TYR A 168 -9.04 -16.20 8.62
N PRO A 169 -10.13 -16.90 9.02
CA PRO A 169 -10.80 -16.66 10.30
C PRO A 169 -9.93 -16.96 11.53
N GLU A 170 -8.86 -17.75 11.39
CA GLU A 170 -7.93 -18.06 12.47
C GLU A 170 -6.80 -17.02 12.62
N ASP A 171 -6.65 -16.09 11.67
CA ASP A 171 -5.61 -15.07 11.75
C ASP A 171 -6.08 -13.92 12.67
N LEU A 172 -5.57 -13.94 13.91
CA LEU A 172 -5.87 -12.93 14.91
C LEU A 172 -5.41 -11.52 14.52
N ASN A 173 -4.44 -11.37 13.61
CA ASN A 173 -4.04 -10.04 13.13
C ASN A 173 -5.16 -9.42 12.29
N MET A 174 -5.94 -10.20 11.54
CA MET A 174 -7.08 -9.69 10.77
C MET A 174 -8.17 -9.15 11.69
N HIS A 175 -8.42 -9.86 12.79
CA HIS A 175 -9.37 -9.46 13.84
C HIS A 175 -8.91 -8.19 14.56
N MET A 176 -7.62 -8.13 14.95
CA MET A 176 -7.05 -6.97 15.63
C MET A 176 -7.15 -5.71 14.76
N ASN A 177 -6.77 -5.80 13.49
CA ASN A 177 -6.89 -4.68 12.56
C ASN A 177 -8.37 -4.27 12.37
N ALA A 178 -9.29 -5.21 12.17
CA ALA A 178 -10.72 -4.88 12.08
C ALA A 178 -11.23 -4.16 13.33
N ALA A 179 -10.83 -4.58 14.54
CA ALA A 179 -11.19 -3.93 15.79
C ALA A 179 -10.69 -2.47 15.85
N HIS A 180 -9.44 -2.22 15.47
CA HIS A 180 -8.91 -0.86 15.34
C HIS A 180 -9.73 -0.03 14.34
N LEU A 181 -10.03 -0.59 13.17
CA LEU A 181 -10.78 0.11 12.13
C LEU A 181 -12.24 0.39 12.53
N TYR A 182 -12.86 -0.46 13.35
CA TYR A 182 -14.15 -0.13 13.96
C TYR A 182 -14.05 1.10 14.88
N LEU A 183 -12.98 1.24 15.67
CA LEU A 183 -12.75 2.45 16.48
C LEU A 183 -12.61 3.71 15.60
N TYR A 184 -11.78 3.66 14.55
CA TYR A 184 -11.56 4.79 13.63
C TYR A 184 -12.81 5.16 12.81
N ASN A 185 -13.76 4.23 12.65
CA ASN A 185 -15.07 4.49 12.04
C ASN A 185 -16.16 4.84 13.07
N ASN A 186 -15.80 5.12 14.33
CA ASN A 186 -16.72 5.46 15.43
C ASN A 186 -17.72 4.36 15.81
N ASP A 187 -17.44 3.10 15.46
CA ASP A 187 -18.26 1.94 15.80
C ASP A 187 -17.65 1.20 16.99
N TYR A 188 -17.74 1.86 18.14
CA TYR A 188 -17.22 1.33 19.40
C TYR A 188 -17.83 -0.03 19.79
N PRO A 189 -19.16 -0.28 19.64
CA PRO A 189 -19.75 -1.57 20.01
C PRO A 189 -19.14 -2.77 19.29
N ASN A 190 -18.93 -2.69 17.97
CA ASN A 190 -18.30 -3.78 17.22
C ASN A 190 -16.82 -3.93 17.57
N ALA A 191 -16.10 -2.82 17.75
CA ALA A 191 -14.69 -2.86 18.18
C ALA A 191 -14.53 -3.59 19.52
N ILE A 192 -15.29 -3.19 20.55
CA ILE A 192 -15.15 -3.76 21.90
C ILE A 192 -15.60 -5.22 21.96
N ALA A 193 -16.54 -5.63 21.12
CA ALA A 193 -16.94 -7.03 21.00
C ALA A 193 -15.77 -7.91 20.55
N ILE A 194 -15.02 -7.48 19.52
CA ILE A 194 -13.84 -8.21 19.03
C ILE A 194 -12.75 -8.26 20.10
N TYR A 195 -12.42 -7.12 20.73
CA TYR A 195 -11.39 -7.11 21.78
C TYR A 195 -11.72 -8.04 22.95
N LYS A 196 -12.98 -8.12 23.36
CA LYS A 196 -13.42 -9.02 24.44
C LYS A 196 -13.36 -10.49 24.02
N ALA A 197 -13.71 -10.80 22.77
CA ALA A 197 -13.71 -12.17 22.26
C ALA A 197 -12.30 -12.79 22.28
N HIS A 198 -11.27 -12.01 21.97
CA HIS A 198 -9.89 -12.49 21.83
C HIS A 198 -8.96 -12.12 22.99
N LEU A 199 -9.51 -11.61 24.10
CA LEU A 199 -8.73 -11.04 25.20
C LEU A 199 -7.67 -12.00 25.79
N ASN A 200 -7.95 -13.31 25.76
CA ASN A 200 -7.08 -14.35 26.32
C ASN A 200 -6.26 -15.10 25.25
N ASP A 201 -6.33 -14.68 23.99
CA ASP A 201 -5.70 -15.40 22.89
C ASP A 201 -4.21 -15.07 22.77
N MET A 202 -3.46 -16.04 22.25
CA MET A 202 -2.05 -15.90 21.92
C MET A 202 -1.90 -15.78 20.40
N ILE A 203 -1.38 -14.65 19.91
CA ILE A 203 -1.12 -14.45 18.49
C ILE A 203 0.03 -15.35 18.03
N ARG A 204 1.05 -15.50 18.88
CA ARG A 204 2.16 -16.44 18.72
C ARG A 204 2.78 -16.77 20.08
N PRO A 205 3.64 -17.80 20.20
CA PRO A 205 4.28 -18.14 21.47
C PRO A 205 4.96 -16.92 22.12
N GLY A 206 4.57 -16.61 23.36
CA GLY A 206 5.11 -15.48 24.13
C GLY A 206 4.62 -14.09 23.69
N TYR A 207 3.59 -13.99 22.85
CA TYR A 207 3.01 -12.71 22.42
C TYR A 207 1.48 -12.81 22.37
N SER A 208 0.83 -12.20 23.35
CA SER A 208 -0.61 -12.24 23.54
C SER A 208 -1.35 -11.19 22.71
N TRP A 209 -2.67 -11.35 22.61
CA TRP A 209 -3.57 -10.32 22.09
C TRP A 209 -3.38 -8.97 22.80
N ILE A 210 -3.22 -8.99 24.12
CA ILE A 210 -3.01 -7.79 24.93
C ILE A 210 -1.67 -7.13 24.59
N ASP A 211 -0.61 -7.90 24.36
CA ASP A 211 0.68 -7.36 23.93
C ASP A 211 0.56 -6.62 22.60
N SER A 212 -0.17 -7.20 21.63
CA SER A 212 -0.43 -6.53 20.36
C SER A 212 -1.25 -5.26 20.49
N LEU A 213 -2.35 -5.28 21.24
CA LEU A 213 -3.15 -4.07 21.48
C LEU A 213 -2.29 -2.94 22.10
N LYS A 214 -1.40 -3.28 23.03
CA LYS A 214 -0.49 -2.31 23.65
C LYS A 214 0.55 -1.78 22.68
N ASP A 215 1.12 -2.61 21.83
CA ASP A 215 2.12 -2.19 20.85
C ASP A 215 1.50 -1.39 19.71
N ASP A 216 0.31 -1.78 19.25
CA ASP A 216 -0.47 -1.05 18.25
C ASP A 216 -0.86 0.34 18.77
N TYR A 217 -1.28 0.46 20.03
CA TYR A 217 -1.49 1.76 20.68
C TYR A 217 -0.25 2.67 20.62
N LYS A 218 0.93 2.14 20.99
CA LYS A 218 2.19 2.91 20.93
C LYS A 218 2.53 3.30 19.50
N TYR A 219 2.37 2.38 18.56
CA TYR A 219 2.60 2.63 17.14
C TYR A 219 1.72 3.77 16.62
N PHE A 220 0.40 3.68 16.83
CA PHE A 220 -0.53 4.72 16.39
C PHE A 220 -0.24 6.07 17.04
N LYS A 221 0.10 6.09 18.34
CA LYS A 221 0.52 7.30 19.05
C LYS A 221 1.78 7.92 18.45
N ASN A 222 2.80 7.12 18.17
CA ASN A 222 4.06 7.57 17.58
C ASN A 222 3.89 8.11 16.16
N ASP A 223 3.00 7.49 15.39
CA ASP A 223 2.62 7.92 14.04
C ASP A 223 1.60 9.09 14.04
N LYS A 224 1.35 9.69 15.21
CA LYS A 224 0.46 10.87 15.41
C LYS A 224 -0.99 10.62 14.98
N ASN A 225 -1.46 9.38 15.04
CA ASN A 225 -2.87 9.06 14.91
C ASN A 225 -3.62 9.40 16.20
N ASP A 226 -4.93 9.65 16.09
CA ASP A 226 -5.78 9.79 17.27
C ASP A 226 -5.89 8.43 17.96
N VAL A 227 -5.52 8.41 19.25
CA VAL A 227 -5.57 7.23 20.11
C VAL A 227 -6.42 7.47 21.36
N THR A 228 -7.14 8.59 21.44
CA THR A 228 -7.96 8.94 22.62
C THR A 228 -9.03 7.88 22.89
N ILE A 229 -9.61 7.30 21.83
CA ILE A 229 -10.63 6.25 21.94
C ILE A 229 -10.09 4.96 22.58
N PHE A 230 -8.78 4.71 22.51
CA PHE A 230 -8.16 3.54 23.15
C PHE A 230 -8.18 3.64 24.68
N ASP A 231 -8.25 4.85 25.25
CA ASP A 231 -8.34 5.03 26.71
C ASP A 231 -9.60 4.38 27.27
N LYS A 232 -10.70 4.51 26.51
CA LYS A 232 -11.97 3.84 26.82
C LYS A 232 -11.85 2.32 26.70
N VAL A 233 -11.15 1.83 25.67
CA VAL A 233 -10.90 0.40 25.46
C VAL A 233 -10.10 -0.20 26.62
N PHE A 234 -8.97 0.41 26.99
CA PHE A 234 -8.13 -0.07 28.10
C PHE A 234 -8.89 -0.07 29.43
N ALA A 235 -9.66 0.99 29.71
CA ALA A 235 -10.49 1.06 30.91
C ALA A 235 -11.56 -0.04 30.96
N GLU A 236 -12.27 -0.27 29.84
CA GLU A 236 -13.35 -1.27 29.79
C GLU A 236 -12.81 -2.71 29.88
N LEU A 237 -11.65 -2.98 29.28
CA LEU A 237 -10.99 -4.28 29.34
C LEU A 237 -10.18 -4.48 30.64
N LYS A 238 -10.06 -3.45 31.48
CA LYS A 238 -9.24 -3.45 32.71
C LYS A 238 -7.76 -3.78 32.44
N ILE A 239 -7.23 -3.27 31.33
CA ILE A 239 -5.83 -3.43 30.93
C ILE A 239 -5.07 -2.15 31.30
N GLU A 240 -3.88 -2.31 31.86
CA GLU A 240 -2.98 -1.17 32.08
C GLU A 240 -2.53 -0.56 30.75
N LYS A 241 -2.86 0.71 30.55
CA LYS A 241 -2.48 1.49 29.38
C LYS A 241 -0.95 1.70 29.32
N PRO A 242 -0.29 1.51 28.17
CA PRO A 242 1.12 1.84 28.02
C PRO A 242 1.40 3.34 28.12
N ASN A 243 2.58 3.69 28.63
CA ASN A 243 3.07 5.08 28.68
C ASN A 243 3.27 5.69 27.28
#